data_AF-A0A0F9H5U5-F1
#
_entry.id   AF-A0A0F9H5U5-F1
#
_cell.length_a   1.000
_cell.length_b   1.000
_cell.length_c   1.000
_cell.angle_alpha   90.00
_cell.angle_beta   90.00
_cell.angle_gamma   90.00
#
_symmetry.space_group_name_H-M   'P 1'
#
loop_
_entity.id
_entity.type
_entity.pdbx_description
1 polymer ?
#
loop_
_entity_poly.entity_id
_entity_poly.type
_entity_poly.pdbx_seq_one_letter_code
_entity_poly.pdbx_strand_id
1 'polypeptide(L)'
;MTAGQPTKYKTEYGTNEFVEVFIEDCISRELLVSLCRLACYIGVCEDTLQEWGKIHPKFSVSMQKIKQVSKDMLLNKGLTSKYSPNLARFVLSACHGMAERTETTHDLSEATVSLLGLIDGNSKGKLPNKGEEDV
;
A
#
# COMPACT_ATOMS: atom_id res chain seq x y z
N MET A 1 -36.07 18.70 -2.04
CA MET A 1 -35.24 19.34 -3.09
C MET A 1 -33.88 19.62 -2.47
N THR A 2 -32.86 18.83 -2.75
CA THR A 2 -31.50 19.05 -2.25
C THR A 2 -30.65 19.61 -3.40
N ALA A 3 -29.89 20.68 -3.11
CA ALA A 3 -29.10 21.43 -4.07
C ALA A 3 -28.27 20.53 -5.01
N GLY A 4 -28.24 20.85 -6.30
CA GLY A 4 -27.61 20.03 -7.32
C GLY A 4 -26.16 19.70 -6.97
N GLN A 5 -25.84 18.41 -6.93
CA GLN A 5 -24.50 17.90 -6.66
C GLN A 5 -23.48 18.63 -7.58
N PRO A 6 -22.39 19.19 -7.05
CA PRO A 6 -21.41 19.90 -7.88
C PRO A 6 -20.74 18.95 -8.87
N THR A 7 -21.24 18.87 -10.10
CA THR A 7 -20.67 17.98 -11.13
C THR A 7 -19.60 18.65 -12.00
N LYS A 8 -19.44 19.98 -11.88
CA LYS A 8 -18.54 20.76 -12.72
C LYS A 8 -17.23 21.09 -12.01
N TYR A 9 -16.12 20.91 -12.72
CA TYR A 9 -14.80 21.33 -12.25
C TYR A 9 -14.76 22.85 -12.08
N LYS A 10 -14.13 23.30 -10.99
CA LYS A 10 -13.76 24.69 -10.78
C LYS A 10 -12.25 24.80 -10.73
N THR A 11 -11.70 25.82 -11.36
CA THR A 11 -10.25 26.06 -11.40
C THR A 11 -9.64 26.24 -10.02
N GLU A 12 -10.42 26.73 -9.05
CA GLU A 12 -10.03 26.87 -7.64
C GLU A 12 -9.56 25.54 -7.03
N TYR A 13 -10.13 24.40 -7.43
CA TYR A 13 -9.74 23.09 -6.89
C TYR A 13 -8.30 22.68 -7.24
N GLY A 14 -7.73 23.27 -8.29
CA GLY A 14 -6.36 23.01 -8.72
C GLY A 14 -5.35 24.06 -8.26
N THR A 15 -5.73 25.03 -7.42
CA THR A 15 -4.78 26.04 -6.93
C THR A 15 -4.05 25.57 -5.68
N ASN A 16 -2.86 26.12 -5.43
CA ASN A 16 -2.08 25.75 -4.25
C ASN A 16 -2.79 26.16 -2.96
N GLU A 17 -3.45 27.32 -2.97
CA GLU A 17 -4.15 27.87 -1.82
C GLU A 17 -5.27 26.95 -1.37
N PHE A 18 -6.09 26.46 -2.31
CA PHE A 18 -7.16 25.51 -1.99
C PHE A 18 -6.61 24.19 -1.43
N VAL A 19 -5.55 23.66 -2.05
CA VAL A 19 -4.94 22.40 -1.63
C VAL A 19 -4.29 22.51 -0.26
N GLU A 20 -3.67 23.64 0.05
CA GLU A 20 -3.05 23.91 1.35
C GLU A 20 -4.10 24.03 2.45
N VAL A 21 -5.16 24.80 2.23
CA VAL A 21 -6.30 24.87 3.16
C VAL A 21 -6.91 23.49 3.41
N PHE A 22 -7.07 22.68 2.36
CA PHE A 22 -7.55 21.31 2.50
C PHE A 22 -6.61 20.43 3.33
N ILE A 23 -5.30 20.50 3.09
CA ILE A 23 -4.29 19.76 3.84
C ILE A 23 -4.30 20.18 5.31
N GLU A 24 -4.37 21.48 5.59
CA GLU A 24 -4.42 22.03 6.95
C GLU A 24 -5.70 21.60 7.68
N ASP A 25 -6.87 21.61 7.03
CA ASP A 25 -8.12 21.07 7.60
C ASP A 25 -7.97 19.59 7.96
N CYS A 26 -7.34 18.79 7.09
CA CYS A 26 -7.10 17.37 7.39
C CYS A 26 -6.16 17.20 8.58
N ILE A 27 -5.04 17.94 8.62
CA ILE A 27 -4.03 17.84 9.68
C ILE A 27 -4.63 18.27 11.02
N SER A 28 -5.33 19.40 11.07
CA SER A 28 -5.95 19.94 12.28
C SER A 28 -7.02 19.02 12.87
N ARG A 29 -7.69 18.22 12.03
CA ARG A 29 -8.68 17.21 12.45
C ARG A 29 -8.10 15.80 12.60
N GLU A 30 -6.78 15.65 12.49
CA GLU A 30 -6.06 14.38 12.50
C GLU A 30 -6.52 13.35 11.44
N LEU A 31 -7.10 13.81 10.35
CA LEU A 31 -7.59 13.00 9.24
C LEU A 31 -6.49 12.71 8.22
N LEU A 32 -6.53 11.52 7.62
CA LEU A 32 -5.64 11.18 6.52
C LEU A 32 -5.94 12.05 5.30
N VAL A 33 -4.91 12.75 4.81
CA VAL A 33 -4.96 13.48 3.55
C VAL A 33 -5.08 12.45 2.41
N SER A 34 -6.20 12.41 1.71
CA SER A 34 -6.44 11.42 0.64
C SER A 34 -7.37 11.97 -0.44
N LEU A 35 -7.39 11.33 -1.62
CA LEU A 35 -8.33 11.69 -2.68
C LEU A 35 -9.79 11.41 -2.27
N CYS A 36 -10.03 10.32 -1.52
CA CYS A 36 -11.33 10.06 -0.89
C CYS A 36 -11.79 11.24 -0.04
N ARG A 37 -10.90 11.74 0.83
CA ARG A 37 -11.21 12.87 1.69
C ARG A 37 -11.43 14.16 0.89
N LEU A 38 -10.63 14.40 -0.16
CA LEU A 38 -10.82 15.52 -1.08
C LEU A 38 -12.19 15.47 -1.77
N ALA A 39 -12.61 14.28 -2.19
CA ALA A 39 -13.90 14.06 -2.85
C ALA A 39 -15.05 14.41 -1.89
N CYS A 40 -14.98 13.92 -0.65
CA CYS A 40 -15.93 14.30 0.41
C CYS A 40 -15.90 15.81 0.72
N TYR A 41 -14.72 16.43 0.72
CA TYR A 41 -14.55 17.86 1.02
C TYR A 41 -15.19 18.74 -0.06
N ILE A 42 -15.08 18.36 -1.33
CA ILE A 42 -15.65 19.09 -2.47
C ILE A 42 -17.13 18.71 -2.70
N GLY A 43 -17.57 17.53 -2.26
CA GLY A 43 -18.92 17.02 -2.47
C GLY A 43 -19.11 16.24 -3.76
N VAL A 44 -18.08 15.51 -4.20
CA VAL A 44 -18.06 14.69 -5.42
C VAL A 44 -17.61 13.26 -5.14
N CYS A 45 -17.71 12.37 -6.12
CA CYS A 45 -17.14 11.04 -6.07
C CYS A 45 -15.66 11.06 -6.47
N GLU A 46 -14.89 10.06 -6.05
CA GLU A 46 -13.46 9.97 -6.39
C GLU A 46 -13.21 9.84 -7.90
N ASP A 47 -14.09 9.13 -8.61
CA ASP A 47 -14.04 9.00 -10.07
C ASP A 47 -14.09 10.36 -10.76
N THR A 48 -14.91 11.30 -10.25
CA THR A 48 -14.98 12.67 -10.76
C THR A 48 -13.64 13.37 -10.64
N LEU A 49 -12.91 13.18 -9.53
CA LEU A 49 -11.56 13.74 -9.37
C LEU A 49 -10.58 13.12 -10.37
N GLN A 50 -10.66 11.80 -10.62
CA GLN A 50 -9.81 11.16 -11.61
C GLN A 50 -10.06 11.70 -13.02
N GLU A 51 -11.33 11.85 -13.41
CA GLU A 51 -11.68 12.43 -14.72
C GLU A 51 -11.18 13.87 -14.85
N TRP A 52 -11.36 14.70 -13.81
CA TRP A 52 -10.81 16.07 -13.81
C TRP A 52 -9.28 16.08 -13.90
N GLY A 53 -8.59 15.15 -13.22
CA GLY A 53 -7.14 15.03 -13.28
C GLY A 53 -6.60 14.71 -14.69
N LYS A 54 -7.38 14.00 -15.52
CA LYS A 54 -6.98 13.69 -16.91
C LYS A 54 -6.97 14.92 -17.81
N ILE A 55 -7.92 15.84 -17.61
CA ILE A 55 -8.15 16.99 -18.51
C ILE A 55 -7.63 18.32 -17.95
N HIS A 56 -7.34 18.40 -16.65
CA HIS A 56 -6.86 19.62 -15.99
C HIS A 56 -5.46 19.39 -15.38
N PRO A 57 -4.36 19.72 -16.11
CA PRO A 57 -3.00 19.43 -15.67
C PRO A 57 -2.63 20.02 -14.30
N LYS A 58 -3.10 21.24 -13.99
CA LYS A 58 -2.90 21.86 -12.67
C LYS A 58 -3.53 21.03 -11.55
N PHE A 59 -4.74 20.52 -11.78
CA PHE A 59 -5.42 19.66 -10.82
C PHE A 59 -4.72 18.31 -10.66
N SER A 60 -4.19 17.74 -11.75
CA SER A 60 -3.36 16.53 -11.68
C SER A 60 -2.14 16.73 -10.77
N VAL A 61 -1.44 17.86 -10.89
CA VAL A 61 -0.32 18.21 -9.99
C VAL A 61 -0.79 18.31 -8.53
N SER A 62 -1.93 18.95 -8.27
CA SER A 62 -2.54 19.00 -6.93
C SER A 62 -2.84 17.62 -6.35
N MET A 63 -3.38 16.70 -7.17
CA MET A 63 -3.64 15.32 -6.76
C MET A 63 -2.35 14.57 -6.40
N GLN A 64 -1.26 14.81 -7.13
CA GLN A 64 0.05 14.24 -6.79
C GLN A 64 0.60 14.80 -5.49
N LYS A 65 0.49 16.12 -5.26
CA LYS A 65 0.86 16.76 -3.98
C LYS A 65 0.10 16.13 -2.81
N ILE A 66 -1.21 15.91 -2.96
CA ILE A 66 -2.05 15.24 -1.96
C ILE A 66 -1.57 13.82 -1.67
N LYS A 67 -1.28 13.02 -2.71
CA LYS A 67 -0.74 11.66 -2.53
C LYS A 67 0.62 11.67 -1.83
N GLN A 68 1.48 12.64 -2.15
CA GLN A 68 2.79 12.79 -1.54
C GLN A 68 2.70 13.13 -0.04
N VAL A 69 1.82 14.06 0.33
CA VAL A 69 1.57 14.42 1.74
C VAL A 69 0.99 13.23 2.51
N SER A 70 0.05 12.49 1.91
CA SER A 70 -0.50 11.26 2.49
C SER A 70 0.59 10.23 2.80
N LYS A 71 1.49 10.02 1.84
CA LYS A 71 2.62 9.09 1.97
C LYS A 71 3.55 9.49 3.12
N ASP A 72 3.96 10.75 3.17
CA ASP A 72 4.82 11.28 4.23
C ASP A 72 4.17 11.13 5.61
N MET A 73 2.88 11.48 5.70
CA MET A 73 2.11 11.37 6.93
C MET A 73 2.00 9.92 7.42
N LEU A 74 1.75 8.97 6.54
CA LEU A 74 1.71 7.54 6.88
C LEU A 74 3.07 7.00 7.34
N LEU A 75 4.16 7.42 6.68
CA LEU A 75 5.52 7.06 7.09
C LEU A 75 5.82 7.59 8.50
N ASN A 76 5.67 8.90 8.72
CA ASN A 76 6.02 9.54 9.98
C ASN A 76 5.11 9.08 11.13
N LYS A 77 3.81 8.97 10.91
CA LYS A 77 2.86 8.51 11.95
C LYS A 77 2.95 7.00 12.19
N GLY A 78 3.32 6.20 11.20
CA GLY A 78 3.61 4.77 11.38
C GLY A 78 4.88 4.54 12.20
N LEU A 79 5.96 5.28 11.91
CA LEU A 79 7.23 5.20 12.65
C LEU A 79 7.10 5.66 14.10
N THR A 80 6.26 6.67 14.36
CA THR A 80 5.99 7.15 15.73
C THR A 80 4.89 6.37 16.45
N SER A 81 4.39 5.28 15.85
CA SER A 81 3.27 4.47 16.38
C SER A 81 1.97 5.25 16.64
N LYS A 82 1.82 6.45 16.08
CA LYS A 82 0.55 7.18 16.05
C LYS A 82 -0.47 6.47 15.16
N TYR A 83 0.01 5.79 14.12
CA TYR A 83 -0.75 4.81 13.37
C TYR A 83 -0.23 3.41 13.66
N SER A 84 -1.12 2.42 13.59
CA SER A 84 -0.70 1.02 13.60
C SER A 84 0.31 0.80 12.47
N PRO A 85 1.54 0.33 12.76
CA PRO A 85 2.56 0.12 11.73
C PRO A 85 2.10 -0.83 10.63
N ASN A 86 1.30 -1.85 10.98
CA ASN A 86 0.72 -2.80 10.03
C ASN A 86 -0.29 -2.11 9.09
N LEU A 87 -1.15 -1.25 9.63
CA LEU A 87 -2.10 -0.48 8.82
C LEU A 87 -1.37 0.52 7.91
N ALA A 88 -0.39 1.25 8.43
CA ALA A 88 0.41 2.17 7.65
C ALA A 88 1.14 1.44 6.50
N ARG A 89 1.77 0.30 6.77
CA ARG A 89 2.40 -0.56 5.76
C ARG A 89 1.41 -1.00 4.68
N PHE A 90 0.22 -1.47 5.09
CA PHE A 90 -0.83 -1.89 4.16
C PHE A 90 -1.24 -0.76 3.22
N VAL A 91 -1.55 0.43 3.77
CA VAL A 91 -1.97 1.58 2.95
C VAL A 91 -0.83 2.07 2.05
N LEU A 92 0.41 2.11 2.54
CA LEU A 92 1.57 2.48 1.72
C LEU A 92 1.78 1.51 0.55
N SER A 93 1.54 0.21 0.75
CA SER A 93 1.62 -0.77 -0.32
C SER A 93 0.47 -0.64 -1.32
N ALA A 94 -0.78 -0.66 -0.84
CA ALA A 94 -1.96 -0.64 -1.67
C ALA A 94 -2.16 0.68 -2.44
N CYS A 95 -1.82 1.82 -1.82
CA CYS A 95 -2.15 3.14 -2.37
C CYS A 95 -0.94 3.94 -2.87
N HIS A 96 0.28 3.60 -2.41
CA HIS A 96 1.50 4.35 -2.74
C HIS A 96 2.60 3.52 -3.42
N GLY A 97 2.30 2.26 -3.78
CA GLY A 97 3.19 1.38 -4.55
C GLY A 97 4.47 0.99 -3.82
N MET A 98 4.48 1.08 -2.47
CA MET A 98 5.63 0.64 -1.68
C MET A 98 5.59 -0.88 -1.50
N ALA A 99 6.65 -1.56 -1.89
CA ALA A 99 6.76 -2.99 -1.71
C ALA A 99 7.72 -3.32 -0.57
N GLU A 100 7.37 -4.35 0.19
CA GLU A 100 8.32 -5.04 1.05
C GLU A 100 9.11 -6.04 0.21
N ARG A 101 10.43 -6.04 0.38
CA ARG A 101 11.32 -7.00 -0.29
C ARG A 101 11.69 -8.08 0.72
N THR A 102 11.36 -9.32 0.38
CA THR A 102 11.81 -10.50 1.11
C THR A 102 12.86 -11.22 0.27
N GLU A 103 14.02 -11.46 0.86
CA GLU A 103 15.06 -12.28 0.24
C GLU A 103 15.07 -13.64 0.94
N THR A 104 14.97 -14.72 0.15
CA THR A 104 14.98 -16.10 0.65
C THR A 104 16.17 -16.82 0.06
N THR A 105 17.12 -17.20 0.91
CA THR A 105 18.24 -18.05 0.52
C THR A 105 17.84 -19.51 0.67
N HIS A 106 17.85 -20.25 -0.43
CA HIS A 106 17.62 -21.69 -0.42
C HIS A 106 18.95 -22.42 -0.27
N ASP A 107 19.14 -23.12 0.85
CA ASP A 107 20.19 -24.12 0.96
C ASP A 107 19.71 -25.39 0.25
N LEU A 108 20.37 -25.72 -0.87
CA LEU A 108 20.00 -26.85 -1.72
C LEU A 108 20.47 -28.19 -1.15
N SER A 109 21.21 -28.22 -0.04
CA SER A 109 21.79 -29.47 0.49
C SER A 109 20.73 -30.52 0.82
N GLU A 110 19.63 -30.16 1.49
CA GLU A 110 18.58 -31.12 1.89
C GLU A 110 17.65 -31.51 0.72
N ALA A 111 17.37 -30.56 -0.17
CA ALA A 111 16.55 -30.77 -1.37
C ALA A 111 17.25 -31.65 -2.41
N THR A 112 18.58 -31.51 -2.57
CA THR A 112 19.37 -32.36 -3.47
C THR A 112 19.54 -33.77 -2.94
N VAL A 113 19.70 -33.96 -1.62
CA VAL A 113 19.74 -35.30 -1.00
C VAL A 113 18.41 -36.04 -1.19
N SER A 114 17.28 -35.33 -1.02
CA SER A 114 15.95 -35.91 -1.23
C SER A 114 15.68 -36.26 -2.71
N LEU A 115 16.12 -35.39 -3.63
CA LEU A 115 16.00 -35.64 -5.07
C LEU A 115 16.89 -36.80 -5.53
N LEU A 116 18.13 -36.89 -5.03
CA LEU A 116 19.05 -38.01 -5.31
C LEU A 116 18.49 -39.34 -4.79
N GLY A 117 17.94 -39.36 -3.56
CA GLY A 117 17.29 -40.55 -3.02
C GLY A 117 16.06 -41.03 -3.81
N LEU A 118 15.41 -40.14 -4.57
CA LEU A 118 14.32 -40.49 -5.50
C LEU A 118 14.83 -40.99 -6.86
N ILE A 119 15.97 -40.45 -7.34
CA ILE A 119 16.61 -40.89 -8.59
C ILE A 119 17.22 -42.29 -8.43
N ASP A 120 17.72 -42.62 -7.23
CA ASP A 120 18.27 -43.96 -6.90
C ASP A 120 17.19 -45.06 -6.76
N GLY A 121 15.92 -44.74 -7.08
CA GLY A 121 14.76 -45.63 -7.10
C GLY A 121 14.77 -46.76 -8.14
N ASN A 122 15.93 -47.34 -8.46
CA ASN A 122 16.04 -48.66 -9.08
C ASN A 122 17.23 -49.47 -8.53
N SER A 123 17.16 -49.88 -7.26
CA SER A 123 17.47 -51.26 -6.81
C SER A 123 17.43 -51.36 -5.28
N LYS A 124 16.40 -52.03 -4.75
CA LYS A 124 16.37 -52.73 -3.44
C LYS A 124 17.26 -52.16 -2.31
N GLY A 125 16.87 -51.02 -1.73
CA GLY A 125 17.44 -50.51 -0.48
C GLY A 125 16.65 -50.99 0.74
N LYS A 126 17.23 -51.90 1.52
CA LYS A 126 16.71 -52.39 2.81
C LYS A 126 16.59 -51.23 3.80
N LEU A 127 15.41 -51.09 4.44
CA LEU A 127 15.18 -50.16 5.55
C LEU A 127 16.25 -50.35 6.64
N PRO A 128 16.80 -49.28 7.24
CA PRO A 128 17.66 -49.41 8.40
C PRO A 128 16.86 -49.99 9.57
N ASN A 129 17.36 -51.11 10.08
CA ASN A 129 16.79 -51.85 11.20
C ASN A 129 16.97 -51.01 12.48
N LYS A 130 15.87 -50.64 13.14
CA LYS A 130 15.91 -50.21 14.55
C LYS A 130 16.07 -51.47 15.40
N GLY A 131 17.30 -51.85 15.71
CA GLY A 131 17.65 -52.61 16.91
C GLY A 131 18.47 -51.68 17.80
N GLU A 132 17.99 -51.33 18.99
CA GLU A 132 18.30 -52.07 20.22
C GLU A 132 19.82 -52.18 20.44
N GLU A 133 20.35 -51.28 21.27
CA GLU A 133 21.34 -51.66 22.28
C GLU A 133 20.91 -51.03 23.60
N ASP A 134 20.63 -51.93 24.54
CA ASP A 134 20.35 -51.72 25.94
C ASP A 134 21.56 -51.17 26.71
N VAL A 135 21.25 -50.71 27.94
CA VAL A 135 22.09 -50.47 29.15
C VAL A 135 22.49 -49.01 29.41
#